data_AF-A0A1I3S648-F1
#
_entry.id   AF-A0A1I3S648-F1
#
_cell.length_a   1.000
_cell.length_b   1.000
_cell.length_c   1.000
_cell.angle_alpha   90.00
_cell.angle_beta   90.00
_cell.angle_gamma   90.00
#
_symmetry.space_group_name_H-M   'P 1'
#
loop_
_entity.id
_entity.type
_entity.pdbx_description
1 polymer ?
#
loop_
_entity_poly.entity_id
_entity_poly.type
_entity_poly.pdbx_seq_one_letter_code
_entity_poly.pdbx_strand_id
1 'polypeptide(L)'
;MSKAANKPLWQYLGGHKPEKIKAYNTNGGWLNWSKERLIEDITSNVYQGFSAVKMKVGKPDPREDFDRVRAVRKAIGDELGLMIDVNQQWNITTAMSKPRHIYHHINSH
;
A
#
# COMPACT_ATOMS: atom_id res chain seq x y z
N MET A 1 -29.62 2.63 17.61
CA MET A 1 -29.61 1.25 18.14
C MET A 1 -28.37 0.93 18.97
N SER A 2 -27.14 0.94 18.44
CA SER A 2 -25.93 0.59 19.22
C SER A 2 -25.68 1.50 20.43
N LYS A 3 -25.82 2.83 20.28
CA LYS A 3 -25.75 3.80 21.38
C LYS A 3 -26.79 3.51 22.47
N ALA A 4 -28.03 3.19 22.08
CA ALA A 4 -29.10 2.85 23.01
C ALA A 4 -28.86 1.52 23.73
N ALA A 5 -28.17 0.58 23.07
CA ALA A 5 -27.73 -0.69 23.66
C ALA A 5 -26.41 -0.58 24.45
N ASN A 6 -25.88 0.64 24.63
CA ASN A 6 -24.61 0.95 25.30
C ASN A 6 -23.43 0.07 24.85
N LYS A 7 -23.36 -0.21 23.53
CA LYS A 7 -22.29 -1.01 22.92
C LYS A 7 -21.62 -0.25 21.79
N PRO A 8 -20.28 -0.35 21.63
CA PRO A 8 -19.64 0.11 20.41
C PRO A 8 -20.19 -0.65 19.20
N LEU A 9 -20.26 0.02 18.05
CA LEU A 9 -20.96 -0.51 16.87
C LEU A 9 -20.47 -1.90 16.44
N TRP A 10 -19.15 -2.13 16.43
CA TRP A 10 -18.57 -3.42 16.04
C TRP A 10 -19.06 -4.57 16.93
N GLN A 11 -19.23 -4.34 18.24
CA GLN A 11 -19.73 -5.35 19.18
C GLN A 11 -21.24 -5.54 19.04
N TYR A 12 -21.97 -4.45 18.77
CA TYR A 12 -23.40 -4.52 18.51
C TYR A 12 -23.73 -5.34 17.25
N LEU A 13 -22.86 -5.30 16.24
CA LEU A 13 -22.95 -6.11 15.02
C LEU A 13 -22.42 -7.56 15.18
N GLY A 14 -22.07 -7.98 16.40
CA GLY A 14 -21.59 -9.35 16.67
C GLY A 14 -20.10 -9.57 16.40
N GLY A 15 -19.32 -8.51 16.17
CA GLY A 15 -17.88 -8.62 15.98
C GLY A 15 -17.13 -9.02 17.27
N HIS A 16 -15.98 -9.67 17.09
CA HIS A 16 -15.02 -9.96 18.16
C HIS A 16 -13.79 -9.05 18.02
N LYS A 17 -13.31 -8.46 19.12
CA LYS A 17 -12.12 -7.61 19.08
C LYS A 17 -10.87 -8.48 19.26
N PRO A 18 -9.96 -8.54 18.27
CA PRO A 18 -8.62 -9.05 18.53
C PRO A 18 -7.86 -8.09 19.43
N GLU A 19 -6.87 -8.59 20.17
CA GLU A 19 -6.04 -7.78 21.07
C GLU A 19 -5.36 -6.60 20.34
N LYS A 20 -4.99 -6.81 19.06
CA LYS A 20 -4.47 -5.78 18.14
C LYS A 20 -5.11 -5.92 16.77
N ILE A 21 -5.43 -4.80 16.13
CA ILE A 21 -5.91 -4.74 14.74
C ILE A 21 -4.73 -4.33 13.86
N LYS A 22 -4.41 -5.14 12.84
CA LYS A 22 -3.40 -4.76 11.85
C LYS A 22 -3.91 -3.56 11.05
N ALA A 23 -3.11 -2.51 11.01
CA ALA A 23 -3.35 -1.33 10.21
C ALA A 23 -2.15 -1.10 9.27
N TYR A 24 -2.39 -0.38 8.18
CA TYR A 24 -1.36 0.05 7.23
C TYR A 24 -1.53 1.54 6.98
N ASN A 25 -0.41 2.25 6.78
CA ASN A 25 -0.46 3.68 6.52
C ASN A 25 -0.67 3.94 5.01
N THR A 26 -1.65 4.79 4.70
CA THR A 26 -1.92 5.27 3.33
C THR A 26 -1.58 6.73 3.13
N ASN A 27 -1.21 7.45 4.20
CA ASN A 27 -0.74 8.81 4.11
C ASN A 27 0.74 8.77 3.71
N GLY A 28 0.97 8.86 2.41
CA GLY A 28 2.27 8.63 1.81
C GLY A 28 2.17 8.03 0.41
N GLY A 29 3.30 7.92 -0.26
CA GLY A 29 3.33 7.16 -1.52
C GLY A 29 2.75 7.87 -2.74
N TRP A 30 2.67 9.21 -2.77
CA TRP A 30 1.94 9.94 -3.81
C TRP A 30 2.57 9.87 -5.20
N LEU A 31 1.73 9.92 -6.24
CA LEU A 31 2.14 9.70 -7.63
C LEU A 31 3.06 10.80 -8.18
N ASN A 32 2.90 12.04 -7.70
CA ASN A 32 3.64 13.23 -8.13
C ASN A 32 4.97 13.45 -7.40
N TRP A 33 5.27 12.65 -6.38
CA TRP A 33 6.52 12.78 -5.64
C TRP A 33 7.72 12.24 -6.43
N SER A 34 8.90 12.82 -6.15
CA SER A 34 10.16 12.24 -6.58
C SER A 34 10.37 10.89 -5.91
N LYS A 35 11.23 10.07 -6.52
CA LYS A 35 11.57 8.74 -5.99
C LYS A 35 12.24 8.83 -4.63
N GLU A 36 13.06 9.85 -4.42
CA GLU A 36 13.80 10.09 -3.18
C GLU A 36 12.81 10.44 -2.04
N ARG A 37 11.89 11.37 -2.31
CA ARG A 37 10.86 11.74 -1.35
C ARG A 37 9.92 10.58 -1.02
N LEU A 38 9.58 9.79 -2.03
CA LEU A 38 8.77 8.58 -1.89
C LEU A 38 9.41 7.58 -0.93
N ILE A 39 10.71 7.30 -1.08
CA ILE A 39 11.44 6.36 -0.23
C ILE A 39 11.51 6.90 1.20
N GLU A 40 11.87 8.18 1.39
CA GLU A 40 11.95 8.82 2.70
C GLU A 40 10.63 8.70 3.47
N ASP A 41 9.51 9.03 2.83
CA ASP A 41 8.19 8.98 3.45
C ASP A 41 7.76 7.55 3.80
N ILE A 42 7.94 6.60 2.88
CA ILE A 42 7.56 5.21 3.12
C ILE A 42 8.42 4.58 4.22
N THR A 43 9.73 4.82 4.22
CA THR A 43 10.62 4.32 5.27
C THR A 43 10.27 4.93 6.63
N SER A 44 9.98 6.23 6.70
CA SER A 44 9.51 6.88 7.93
C SER A 44 8.22 6.23 8.47
N ASN A 45 7.28 5.88 7.59
CA ASN A 45 6.06 5.18 7.97
C ASN A 45 6.34 3.78 8.51
N VAL A 46 7.26 3.03 7.90
CA VAL A 46 7.71 1.73 8.43
C VAL A 46 8.30 1.87 9.83
N TYR A 47 9.15 2.89 10.07
CA TYR A 47 9.75 3.14 11.39
C TYR A 47 8.73 3.45 12.50
N GLN A 48 7.52 3.90 12.14
CA GLN A 48 6.43 4.11 13.10
C GLN A 48 5.73 2.80 13.52
N GLY A 49 6.21 1.65 13.06
CA GLY A 49 5.73 0.32 13.47
C GLY A 49 4.64 -0.27 12.58
N PHE A 50 4.42 0.31 11.39
CA PHE A 50 3.48 -0.25 10.42
C PHE A 50 4.09 -1.50 9.75
N SER A 51 3.34 -2.60 9.74
CA SER A 51 3.73 -3.85 9.06
C SER A 51 3.47 -3.85 7.55
N ALA A 52 2.83 -2.80 7.04
CA ALA A 52 2.56 -2.61 5.62
C ALA A 52 2.36 -1.13 5.25
N VAL A 53 2.66 -0.80 4.00
CA VAL A 53 2.57 0.53 3.40
C VAL A 53 1.93 0.46 2.01
N LYS A 54 1.39 1.59 1.53
CA LYS A 54 0.79 1.70 0.20
C LYS A 54 1.43 2.82 -0.62
N MET A 55 1.62 2.60 -1.91
CA MET A 55 2.04 3.64 -2.85
C MET A 55 1.14 3.73 -4.08
N LYS A 56 1.07 4.93 -4.66
CA LYS A 56 0.33 5.22 -5.89
C LYS A 56 1.17 4.86 -7.11
N VAL A 57 0.51 4.22 -8.07
CA VAL A 57 1.04 3.89 -9.40
C VAL A 57 0.02 4.32 -10.46
N GLY A 58 0.35 4.20 -11.73
CA GLY A 58 -0.46 4.68 -12.85
C GLY A 58 0.13 5.91 -13.52
N LYS A 59 1.46 6.06 -13.53
CA LYS A 59 2.12 7.11 -14.32
C LYS A 59 1.93 6.86 -15.83
N PRO A 60 2.02 7.91 -16.67
CA PRO A 60 1.95 7.75 -18.12
C PRO A 60 2.98 6.77 -18.68
N ASP A 61 4.21 6.79 -18.14
CA ASP A 61 5.23 5.77 -18.42
C ASP A 61 5.22 4.68 -17.31
N PRO A 62 4.81 3.45 -17.62
CA PRO A 62 4.80 2.35 -16.66
C PRO A 62 6.18 1.97 -16.13
N ARG A 63 7.26 2.28 -16.86
CA ARG A 63 8.63 1.99 -16.41
C ARG A 63 8.99 2.80 -15.17
N GLU A 64 8.49 4.03 -15.07
CA GLU A 64 8.67 4.85 -13.88
C GLU A 64 8.00 4.21 -12.65
N ASP A 65 6.81 3.62 -12.80
CA ASP A 65 6.18 2.90 -11.71
C ASP A 65 6.98 1.66 -11.31
N PHE A 66 7.52 0.93 -12.29
CA PHE A 66 8.35 -0.25 -12.01
C PHE A 66 9.60 0.11 -11.21
N ASP A 67 10.30 1.16 -11.63
CA ASP A 67 11.49 1.67 -10.95
C ASP A 67 11.18 2.15 -9.53
N ARG A 68 10.06 2.85 -9.36
CA ARG A 68 9.63 3.35 -8.04
C ARG A 68 9.25 2.21 -7.11
N VAL A 69 8.46 1.24 -7.57
CA VAL A 69 8.05 0.10 -6.75
C VAL A 69 9.27 -0.73 -6.36
N ARG A 70 10.21 -0.98 -7.29
CA ARG A 70 11.47 -1.66 -7.00
C ARG A 70 12.30 -0.91 -5.96
N ALA A 71 12.43 0.40 -6.10
CA ALA A 71 13.22 1.21 -5.16
C ALA A 71 12.61 1.21 -3.75
N VAL A 72 11.28 1.30 -3.64
CA VAL A 72 10.56 1.18 -2.37
C VAL A 72 10.72 -0.22 -1.77
N ARG A 73 10.54 -1.29 -2.56
CA ARG A 73 10.74 -2.67 -2.10
C ARG A 73 12.14 -2.86 -1.53
N LYS A 74 13.18 -2.39 -2.24
CA LYS A 74 14.56 -2.43 -1.77
C LYS A 74 14.76 -1.66 -0.44
N ALA A 75 14.08 -0.53 -0.27
CA ALA A 75 14.23 0.30 0.92
C ALA A 75 13.56 -0.30 2.18
N ILE A 76 12.47 -1.04 2.03
CA ILE A 76 11.71 -1.60 3.16
C ILE A 76 11.98 -3.09 3.42
N GLY A 77 12.72 -3.76 2.53
CA GLY A 77 12.96 -5.21 2.60
C GLY A 77 11.75 -6.05 2.17
N ASP A 78 11.88 -7.37 2.16
CA ASP A 78 10.86 -8.27 1.58
C ASP A 78 9.74 -8.68 2.56
N GLU A 79 9.98 -8.54 3.87
CA GLU A 79 9.05 -8.96 4.93
C GLU A 79 7.81 -8.05 5.07
N LEU A 80 7.95 -6.76 4.70
CA LEU A 80 6.88 -5.78 4.88
C LEU A 80 5.89 -5.79 3.71
N GLY A 81 4.60 -5.65 4.03
CA GLY A 81 3.56 -5.53 3.02
C GLY A 81 3.73 -4.26 2.19
N LEU A 82 3.76 -4.40 0.85
CA LEU A 82 3.72 -3.26 -0.08
C LEU A 82 2.50 -3.39 -0.97
N MET A 83 1.56 -2.48 -0.80
CA MET A 83 0.38 -2.37 -1.66
C MET A 83 0.61 -1.31 -2.74
N ILE A 84 0.04 -1.54 -3.92
CA ILE A 84 -0.03 -0.54 -5.00
C ILE A 84 -1.49 -0.12 -5.20
N ASP A 85 -1.70 1.14 -5.58
CA ASP A 85 -3.02 1.71 -5.82
C ASP A 85 -2.99 2.57 -7.08
N VAL A 86 -3.80 2.16 -8.07
CA VAL A 86 -3.85 2.75 -9.41
C VAL A 86 -4.92 3.81 -9.57
N ASN A 87 -5.72 4.09 -8.53
CA ASN A 87 -6.82 5.07 -8.58
C ASN A 87 -7.71 4.95 -9.85
N GLN A 88 -8.10 3.73 -10.20
CA GLN A 88 -8.97 3.41 -11.34
C GLN A 88 -8.41 3.79 -12.73
N GLN A 89 -7.13 4.17 -12.84
CA GLN A 89 -6.53 4.59 -14.11
C GLN A 89 -6.37 3.46 -15.13
N TRP A 90 -6.37 2.20 -14.70
CA TRP A 90 -6.20 1.06 -15.58
C TRP A 90 -7.54 0.54 -16.09
N ASN A 91 -7.63 0.36 -17.41
CA ASN A 91 -8.68 -0.44 -18.03
C ASN A 91 -8.45 -1.94 -17.79
N ILE A 92 -9.41 -2.78 -18.16
CA ILE A 92 -9.34 -4.24 -17.92
C ILE A 92 -8.05 -4.87 -18.48
N THR A 93 -7.63 -4.50 -19.69
CA THR A 93 -6.44 -5.06 -20.35
C THR A 93 -5.16 -4.69 -19.60
N THR A 94 -5.04 -3.44 -19.16
CA THR A 94 -3.88 -2.97 -18.38
C THR A 94 -3.88 -3.56 -16.97
N ALA A 95 -5.05 -3.67 -16.33
CA ALA A 95 -5.19 -4.29 -15.01
C ALA A 95 -4.84 -5.78 -15.00
N MET A 96 -5.05 -6.50 -16.12
CA MET A 96 -4.69 -7.92 -16.24
C MET A 96 -3.19 -8.15 -16.48
N SER A 97 -2.47 -7.17 -17.03
CA SER A 97 -1.07 -7.35 -17.45
C SER A 97 -0.05 -6.69 -16.53
N LYS A 98 -0.30 -5.44 -16.11
CA LYS A 98 0.67 -4.62 -15.37
C LYS A 98 1.05 -5.18 -14.00
N PRO A 99 0.13 -5.73 -13.16
CA PRO A 99 0.51 -6.31 -11.88
C PRO A 99 1.57 -7.42 -12.00
N ARG A 100 1.46 -8.26 -13.03
CA ARG A 100 2.42 -9.34 -13.28
C ARG A 100 3.80 -8.82 -13.65
N HIS A 101 3.86 -7.78 -14.49
CA HIS A 101 5.13 -7.14 -14.83
C HIS A 101 5.80 -6.49 -13.62
N ILE A 102 5.03 -5.81 -12.77
CA ILE A 102 5.52 -5.25 -11.50
C ILE A 102 6.11 -6.37 -10.64
N TYR A 103 5.36 -7.46 -10.45
CA TYR A 103 5.79 -8.58 -9.63
C TYR A 103 7.09 -9.21 -10.13
N HIS A 104 7.23 -9.42 -11.45
CA HIS A 104 8.48 -9.94 -12.00
C HIS A 104 9.63 -8.95 -11.82
N HIS A 105 9.40 -7.65 -12.02
CA HIS A 105 10.43 -6.63 -11.92
C HIS A 105 10.95 -6.43 -10.49
N ILE A 106 10.14 -6.68 -9.46
CA ILE A 106 10.61 -6.59 -8.07
C ILE A 106 11.32 -7.85 -7.57
N ASN A 107 11.08 -9.01 -8.19
CA ASN A 107 11.63 -10.31 -7.75
C ASN A 107 12.75 -10.85 -8.67
N SER A 108 12.96 -10.24 -9.84
CA SER A 108 14.08 -10.55 -10.74
C SER A 108 15.38 -10.02 -10.13
N HIS A 109 16.27 -10.94 -9.75
CA HIS A 109 17.60 -10.69 -9.17
C HIS A 109 18.55 -10.11 -10.22
#